data_AF-A0A0A6CZV4-F1
#
_entry.id   AF-A0A0A6CZV4-F1
#
_cell.length_a   1.000
_cell.length_b   1.000
_cell.length_c   1.000
_cell.angle_alpha   90.00
_cell.angle_beta   90.00
_cell.angle_gamma   90.00
#
_symmetry.space_group_name_H-M   'P 1'
#
loop_
_entity.id
_entity.type
_entity.pdbx_description
1 polymer ?
#
loop_
_entity_poly.entity_id
_entity_poly.type
_entity_poly.pdbx_seq_one_letter_code
_entity_poly.pdbx_strand_id
1 'polypeptide(L)'
;MQYDRVRLAGYAEAGGLSTAAAFGRQQIESLTGRFGAVVRSLPGEPVRVFVRAGYEREFDDDPRTLTMTPTGAPIRFTSSVERADRNYMSYAMGVDGQVAGALSLRAGVAGYALRDDRDSVTAFAGLSAAF
;
A
#
# COMPACT_ATOMS: atom_id res chain seq x y z
N MET A 1 -10.68 -5.77 -8.92
CA MET A 1 -11.00 -5.36 -7.53
C MET A 1 -10.03 -6.07 -6.61
N GLN A 2 -9.66 -5.43 -5.51
CA GLN A 2 -8.73 -5.96 -4.51
C GLN A 2 -9.40 -5.85 -3.15
N TYR A 3 -9.33 -6.91 -2.36
CA TYR A 3 -9.78 -6.92 -0.96
C TYR A 3 -8.59 -7.20 -0.06
N ASP A 4 -8.33 -6.31 0.88
CA ASP A 4 -7.26 -6.42 1.85
C ASP A 4 -7.83 -6.36 3.26
N ARG A 5 -7.35 -7.26 4.12
CA ARG A 5 -7.68 -7.28 5.55
C ARG A 5 -6.39 -7.35 6.36
N VAL A 6 -6.09 -6.28 7.08
CA VAL A 6 -4.92 -6.16 7.94
C VAL A 6 -5.34 -6.27 9.40
N ARG A 7 -4.68 -7.15 10.15
CA ARG A 7 -4.90 -7.32 11.59
C ARG A 7 -3.62 -6.98 12.33
N LEU A 8 -3.68 -5.98 13.21
CA LEU A 8 -2.59 -5.64 14.11
C LEU A 8 -2.93 -6.18 15.50
N ALA A 9 -2.02 -6.99 16.06
CA ALA A 9 -2.17 -7.47 17.43
C ALA A 9 -2.12 -6.28 18.40
N GLY A 10 -2.89 -6.38 19.48
CA GLY A 10 -2.75 -5.44 20.59
C GLY A 10 -1.39 -5.61 21.25
N TYR A 11 -0.87 -4.52 21.81
CA TYR A 11 0.41 -4.51 22.51
C TYR A 11 0.34 -3.59 23.72
N ALA A 12 1.25 -3.79 24.68
CA ALA A 12 1.41 -2.90 25.81
C ALA A 12 2.81 -2.28 25.77
N GLU A 13 2.89 -0.99 26.04
CA GLU A 13 4.17 -0.29 26.15
C GLU A 13 4.92 -0.77 27.40
N ALA A 14 6.22 -1.03 27.24
CA ALA A 14 7.08 -1.41 28.33
C ALA A 14 7.57 -0.18 29.11
N GLY A 15 7.95 -0.37 30.38
CA GLY A 15 8.70 0.65 31.15
C GLY A 15 7.94 1.34 32.29
N GLY A 16 6.68 0.99 32.56
CA GLY A 16 5.96 1.42 33.78
C GLY A 16 5.83 2.93 33.97
N LEU A 17 6.03 3.70 32.90
CA LEU A 17 5.88 5.16 32.91
C LEU A 17 4.42 5.53 33.13
N SER A 18 4.17 6.71 33.69
CA SER A 18 2.81 7.24 33.88
C SER A 18 2.04 7.46 32.57
N THR A 19 2.75 7.49 31.43
CA THR A 19 2.19 7.61 30.08
C THR A 19 2.06 6.28 29.36
N ALA A 20 2.54 5.18 29.93
CA ALA A 20 2.51 3.88 29.27
C ALA A 20 1.06 3.43 29.03
N ALA A 21 0.76 2.87 27.86
CA ALA A 21 -0.58 2.39 27.54
C ALA A 21 -0.59 0.98 26.95
N ALA A 22 -1.73 0.31 27.10
CA ALA A 22 -2.09 -0.89 26.37
C ALA A 22 -3.02 -0.54 25.22
N PHE A 23 -2.64 -0.94 24.01
CA PHE A 23 -3.40 -0.78 22.79
C PHE A 23 -4.13 -2.08 22.46
N GLY A 24 -5.43 -1.97 22.17
CA GLY A 24 -6.25 -3.09 21.71
C GLY A 24 -5.85 -3.58 20.33
N ARG A 25 -6.39 -4.74 19.94
CA ARG A 25 -6.29 -5.23 18.56
C ARG A 25 -6.93 -4.22 17.60
N GLN A 26 -6.31 -4.03 16.44
CA GLN A 26 -6.85 -3.22 15.36
C GLN A 26 -7.09 -4.10 14.14
N GLN A 27 -8.18 -3.86 13.44
CA GLN A 27 -8.49 -4.47 12.16
C GLN A 27 -8.80 -3.36 11.17
N ILE A 28 -8.28 -3.50 9.95
CA ILE A 28 -8.52 -2.58 8.86
C ILE A 28 -8.92 -3.42 7.65
N GLU A 29 -10.08 -3.12 7.09
CA GLU A 29 -10.58 -3.69 5.84
C GLU A 29 -10.56 -2.65 4.72
N SER A 30 -10.35 -3.13 3.51
CA SER A 30 -10.26 -2.32 2.30
C SER A 30 -10.77 -3.14 1.13
N LEU A 31 -11.65 -2.53 0.34
CA LEU A 31 -12.19 -3.03 -0.91
C LEU A 31 -11.93 -1.98 -2.00
N THR A 32 -10.77 -2.09 -2.66
CA THR A 32 -10.37 -1.13 -3.67
C THR A 32 -10.79 -1.57 -5.09
N GLY A 33 -11.52 -0.69 -5.76
CA GLY A 33 -11.74 -0.71 -7.21
C GLY A 33 -10.64 0.04 -7.96
N ARG A 34 -10.28 -0.44 -9.15
CA ARG A 34 -9.31 0.24 -10.02
C ARG A 34 -9.80 0.22 -11.46
N PHE A 35 -9.75 1.36 -12.12
CA PHE A 35 -9.98 1.52 -13.55
C PHE A 35 -8.84 2.31 -14.17
N GLY A 36 -8.34 1.92 -15.34
CA GLY A 36 -7.19 2.59 -15.94
C GLY A 36 -6.79 2.04 -17.30
N ALA A 37 -5.70 2.59 -17.83
CA ALA A 37 -5.15 2.24 -19.13
C ALA A 37 -3.68 1.80 -19.00
N VAL A 38 -3.26 0.95 -19.93
CA VAL A 38 -1.87 0.49 -20.04
C VAL A 38 -1.42 0.63 -21.49
N VAL A 39 -0.29 1.29 -21.69
CA VAL A 39 0.43 1.37 -22.96
C VAL A 39 1.71 0.56 -22.80
N ARG A 40 2.02 -0.29 -23.78
CA ARG A 40 3.23 -1.15 -23.76
C ARG A 40 3.81 -1.31 -25.16
N SER A 41 5.13 -1.51 -25.23
CA SER A 41 5.80 -1.90 -26.47
C SER A 41 5.22 -3.20 -27.04
N LEU A 42 5.35 -3.34 -28.36
CA LEU A 42 4.96 -4.56 -29.07
C LEU A 42 5.91 -5.73 -28.74
N PRO A 43 5.43 -6.98 -28.89
CA PRO A 43 6.29 -8.16 -28.80
C PRO A 43 7.41 -8.12 -29.84
N GLY A 44 8.61 -8.56 -29.48
CA GLY A 44 9.76 -8.68 -30.39
C GLY A 44 10.79 -7.54 -30.29
N GLU A 45 10.46 -6.45 -29.58
CA GLU A 45 11.41 -5.37 -29.30
C GLU A 45 12.46 -5.82 -28.27
N PRO A 46 13.77 -5.53 -28.47
CA PRO A 46 14.84 -5.89 -27.53
C PRO A 46 14.73 -5.15 -26.19
N VAL A 47 14.12 -3.97 -26.22
CA VAL A 47 13.77 -3.17 -25.05
C VAL A 47 12.28 -2.89 -25.10
N ARG A 48 11.56 -3.29 -24.06
CA ARG A 48 10.13 -3.08 -23.91
C ARG A 48 9.90 -2.01 -22.86
N VAL A 49 9.00 -1.08 -23.16
CA VAL A 49 8.56 -0.07 -22.20
C VAL A 49 7.11 -0.31 -21.86
N PHE A 50 6.71 0.06 -20.65
CA PHE A 50 5.31 0.12 -20.28
C PHE A 50 5.02 1.39 -19.49
N VAL A 51 3.80 1.90 -19.65
CA VAL A 51 3.23 2.98 -18.87
C VAL A 51 1.81 2.58 -18.51
N ARG A 52 1.45 2.77 -17.25
CA ARG A 52 0.12 2.51 -16.69
C ARG A 52 -0.29 3.72 -15.89
N ALA A 53 -1.54 4.11 -16.05
CA ALA A 53 -2.20 5.07 -15.18
C ALA A 53 -3.61 4.56 -14.87
N GLY A 54 -4.10 4.85 -13.67
CA GLY A 54 -5.44 4.45 -13.27
C GLY A 54 -5.97 5.28 -12.11
N TYR A 55 -7.28 5.28 -12.00
CA TYR A 55 -8.01 5.81 -10.87
C TYR A 55 -8.41 4.66 -9.94
N GLU A 56 -8.22 4.88 -8.65
CA GLU A 56 -8.58 3.94 -7.59
C GLU A 56 -9.64 4.53 -6.69
N ARG A 57 -10.56 3.66 -6.26
CA ARG A 57 -11.62 4.00 -5.32
C ARG A 57 -11.72 2.95 -4.23
N GLU A 58 -11.66 3.39 -2.98
CA GLU A 58 -11.96 2.59 -1.80
C GLU A 58 -13.47 2.53 -1.58
N PHE A 59 -14.01 1.32 -1.53
CA PHE A 59 -15.45 1.07 -1.34
C PHE A 59 -15.80 0.67 0.08
N ASP A 60 -14.84 0.14 0.85
CA ASP A 60 -15.07 -0.20 2.23
C ASP A 60 -14.94 1.04 3.11
N ASP A 61 -15.88 1.19 4.04
CA ASP A 61 -15.98 2.35 4.92
C ASP A 61 -15.81 1.91 6.38
N ASP A 62 -14.80 1.08 6.63
CA ASP A 62 -14.50 0.60 7.98
C ASP A 62 -13.93 1.75 8.83
N PRO A 63 -14.65 2.23 9.87
CA PRO A 63 -14.14 3.27 10.74
C PRO A 63 -12.93 2.74 11.51
N ARG A 64 -11.74 3.28 11.23
CA ARG A 64 -10.51 2.92 11.94
C ARG A 64 -10.60 3.41 13.37
N THR A 65 -10.87 2.52 14.32
CA THR A 65 -10.90 2.85 15.75
C THR A 65 -9.66 2.33 16.47
N LEU A 66 -9.10 3.16 17.35
CA LEU A 66 -8.03 2.79 18.27
C LEU A 66 -8.59 2.71 19.69
N THR A 67 -8.46 1.55 20.33
CA THR A 67 -8.75 1.39 21.77
C THR A 67 -7.46 1.44 22.56
N MET A 68 -7.39 2.33 23.56
CA MET A 68 -6.24 2.52 24.45
C MET A 68 -6.65 2.40 25.92
N THR A 69 -5.81 1.78 26.75
CA THR A 69 -5.98 1.67 28.20
C THR A 69 -4.70 2.15 28.89
N PRO A 70 -4.70 3.29 29.60
CA PRO A 70 -3.52 3.77 30.30
C PRO A 70 -3.08 2.83 31.43
N THR A 71 -1.78 2.78 31.68
CA THR A 71 -1.21 2.03 32.80
C THR A 71 -1.53 2.74 34.10
N GLY A 72 -2.15 2.03 35.06
CA GLY A 72 -2.55 2.59 36.35
C GLY A 72 -3.98 3.18 36.41
N ALA A 73 -4.68 3.26 35.28
CA ALA A 73 -6.10 3.61 35.23
C ALA A 73 -6.84 2.61 34.32
N PRO A 74 -7.68 1.70 34.85
CA PRO A 74 -8.38 0.69 34.05
C PRO A 74 -9.57 1.28 33.25
N ILE A 75 -9.39 2.48 32.70
CA ILE A 75 -10.36 3.19 31.86
C ILE A 75 -9.95 2.97 30.41
N ARG A 76 -10.90 2.53 29.59
CA ARG A 76 -10.68 2.33 28.14
C ARG A 76 -11.16 3.54 27.38
N PHE A 77 -10.33 4.05 26.50
CA PHE A 77 -10.67 5.12 25.56
C PHE A 77 -10.69 4.54 24.15
N THR A 78 -11.75 4.84 23.39
CA THR A 78 -11.83 4.51 21.97
C THR A 78 -11.91 5.80 21.20
N SER A 79 -10.98 5.98 20.25
CA SER A 79 -10.96 7.14 19.36
C SER A 79 -10.96 6.70 17.91
N SER A 80 -11.57 7.50 17.04
CA SER A 80 -11.41 7.36 15.60
C SER A 80 -10.02 7.86 15.18
N VAL A 81 -9.37 7.09 14.31
CA VAL A 81 -8.10 7.45 13.66
C VAL A 81 -8.40 7.97 12.26
N GLU A 82 -7.52 8.83 11.77
CA GLU A 82 -7.60 9.40 10.43
C GLU A 82 -7.76 8.31 9.35
N ARG A 83 -8.67 8.60 8.41
CA ARG A 83 -9.07 7.70 7.34
C ARG A 83 -8.13 7.90 6.15
N ALA A 84 -7.72 6.81 5.52
CA ALA A 84 -7.04 6.89 4.23
C ALA A 84 -7.98 7.44 3.15
N ASP A 85 -7.42 8.15 2.18
CA ASP A 85 -8.23 8.74 1.13
C ASP A 85 -8.96 7.71 0.27
N ARG A 86 -10.21 8.05 -0.07
CA ARG A 86 -11.09 7.12 -0.79
C ARG A 86 -10.86 7.11 -2.28
N ASN A 87 -10.21 8.13 -2.83
CA ASN A 87 -10.05 8.27 -4.27
C ASN A 87 -8.67 8.82 -4.56
N TYR A 88 -7.90 8.13 -5.39
CA TYR A 88 -6.55 8.56 -5.73
C TYR A 88 -6.14 8.04 -7.10
N MET A 89 -5.12 8.64 -7.68
CA MET A 89 -4.50 8.16 -8.92
C MET A 89 -3.36 7.20 -8.60
N SER A 90 -3.22 6.17 -9.43
CA SER A 90 -2.04 5.30 -9.48
C SER A 90 -1.35 5.43 -10.82
N TYR A 91 -0.03 5.36 -10.80
CA TYR A 91 0.77 5.32 -12.02
C TYR A 91 1.93 4.35 -11.86
N ALA A 92 2.39 3.80 -12.99
CA ALA A 92 3.61 3.02 -13.06
C ALA A 92 4.20 3.15 -14.45
N MET A 93 5.52 3.30 -14.53
CA MET A 93 6.25 3.24 -15.79
C MET A 93 7.55 2.48 -15.60
N GLY A 94 7.98 1.77 -16.62
CA GLY A 94 9.20 1.01 -16.55
C GLY A 94 9.66 0.50 -17.89
N VAL A 95 10.88 -0.02 -17.86
CA VAL A 95 11.55 -0.64 -19.00
C VAL A 95 11.92 -2.07 -18.61
N ASP A 96 11.84 -2.99 -19.56
CA ASP A 96 12.40 -4.33 -19.43
C ASP A 96 13.14 -4.74 -20.70
N GLY A 97 14.20 -5.52 -20.55
CA GLY A 97 15.05 -5.93 -21.66
C GLY A 97 15.78 -7.24 -21.36
N GLN A 98 16.11 -7.96 -22.43
CA GLN A 98 16.92 -9.18 -22.35
C GLN A 98 18.39 -8.79 -22.19
N VAL A 99 19.05 -9.33 -21.16
CA VAL A 99 20.45 -9.01 -20.85
C VAL A 99 21.39 -10.07 -21.42
N ALA A 100 21.07 -11.35 -21.21
CA ALA A 100 21.87 -12.47 -21.70
C ALA A 100 21.07 -13.76 -21.72
N GLY A 101 20.98 -14.44 -22.87
CA GLY A 101 20.25 -15.71 -22.98
C GLY A 101 18.82 -15.57 -22.45
N ALA A 102 18.40 -16.41 -21.51
CA ALA A 102 17.06 -16.32 -20.92
C ALA A 102 16.91 -15.29 -19.77
N LEU A 103 17.96 -14.50 -19.47
CA LEU A 103 17.94 -13.49 -18.41
C LEU A 103 17.40 -12.16 -18.93
N SER A 104 16.42 -11.60 -18.22
CA SER A 104 15.89 -10.26 -18.44
C SER A 104 15.94 -9.40 -17.20
N LEU A 105 16.17 -8.11 -17.39
CA LEU A 105 16.15 -7.07 -16.37
C LEU A 105 14.88 -6.22 -16.56
N ARG A 106 14.30 -5.77 -15.46
CA ARG A 106 13.25 -4.75 -15.43
C ARG A 106 13.61 -3.67 -14.41
N ALA A 107 13.34 -2.42 -14.74
CA ALA A 107 13.42 -1.31 -13.81
C ALA A 107 12.32 -0.28 -14.08
N GLY A 108 11.94 0.51 -13.07
CA GLY A 108 10.91 1.53 -13.24
C GLY A 108 10.53 2.22 -11.95
N VAL A 109 9.46 2.99 -12.04
CA VAL A 109 8.85 3.71 -10.91
C VAL A 109 7.35 3.49 -10.91
N ALA A 110 6.76 3.48 -9.72
CA ALA A 110 5.32 3.41 -9.52
C ALA A 110 4.94 4.28 -8.32
N GLY A 111 3.69 4.71 -8.26
CA GLY A 111 3.27 5.59 -7.19
C GLY A 111 1.79 5.87 -7.16
N TYR A 112 1.42 6.64 -6.15
CA TYR A 112 0.09 7.21 -5.98
C TYR A 112 0.21 8.73 -5.96
N ALA A 113 -0.77 9.40 -6.54
CA ALA A 113 -0.88 10.86 -6.58
C ALA A 113 -2.33 11.28 -6.28
N LEU A 114 -2.51 12.54 -5.87
CA LEU A 114 -3.81 13.11 -5.52
C LEU A 114 -4.46 12.37 -4.34
N ARG A 115 -3.63 12.04 -3.35
CA ARG A 115 -4.05 11.36 -2.14
C ARG A 115 -3.74 12.27 -0.96
N ASP A 116 -4.78 12.81 -0.33
CA ASP A 116 -4.73 13.81 0.74
C ASP A 116 -3.89 13.35 1.94
N ASP A 117 -3.92 12.05 2.27
CA ASP A 117 -3.13 11.49 3.39
C ASP A 117 -1.68 11.14 3.01
N ARG A 118 -1.42 10.80 1.73
CA ARG A 118 -0.08 10.37 1.31
C ARG A 118 0.09 10.22 -0.21
N ASP A 119 0.92 11.07 -0.80
CA ASP A 119 1.55 10.77 -2.09
C ASP A 119 2.76 9.84 -1.89
N SER A 120 3.00 8.94 -2.84
CA SER A 120 4.15 8.02 -2.76
C SER A 120 4.75 7.73 -4.12
N VAL A 121 6.07 7.55 -4.11
CA VAL A 121 6.85 7.14 -5.28
C VAL A 121 7.77 6.00 -4.85
N THR A 122 7.73 4.91 -5.59
CA THR A 122 8.54 3.70 -5.37
C THR A 122 9.32 3.40 -6.64
N ALA A 123 10.64 3.38 -6.55
CA ALA A 123 11.48 2.82 -7.61
C ALA A 123 11.63 1.31 -7.41
N PHE A 124 11.65 0.55 -8.50
CA PHE A 124 11.84 -0.89 -8.48
C PHE A 124 12.85 -1.33 -9.55
N ALA A 125 13.55 -2.42 -9.26
CA ALA A 125 14.36 -3.16 -10.21
C ALA A 125 14.21 -4.67 -9.94
N GLY A 126 14.28 -5.48 -11.00
CA GLY A 126 14.12 -6.92 -10.91
C GLY A 126 14.84 -7.66 -12.02
N LEU A 127 15.24 -8.90 -11.73
CA LEU A 127 15.85 -9.84 -12.66
C LEU A 127 14.93 -11.05 -12.77
N SER A 128 14.74 -11.57 -13.97
CA SER A 128 14.00 -12.80 -14.22
C SER A 128 14.73 -13.68 -15.21
N ALA A 129 14.72 -14.99 -14.98
CA ALA A 129 15.25 -16.00 -15.89
C ALA A 129 14.14 -17.00 -16.22
N ALA A 130 13.98 -17.35 -17.50
CA ALA A 130 13.13 -18.45 -17.92
C ALA A 130 13.99 -19.71 -18.12
N PHE A 131 13.60 -20.83 -17.51
CA PHE A 131 14.27 -22.13 -17.61
C PHE A 131 13.29 -23.19 -18.12
#